data_AF-A0A2S2QGX7-F1
#
_entry.id   AF-A0A2S2QGX7-F1
#
_cell.length_a   1.000
_cell.length_b   1.000
_cell.length_c   1.000
_cell.angle_alpha   90.00
_cell.angle_beta   90.00
_cell.angle_gamma   90.00
#
_symmetry.space_group_name_H-M   'P 1'
#
loop_
_entity.id
_entity.type
_entity.pdbx_description
1 polymer ?
#
loop_
_entity_poly.entity_id
_entity_poly.type
_entity_poly.pdbx_seq_one_letter_code
_entity_poly.pdbx_strand_id
1 'polypeptide(L)'
;MLKTPHLTENCKNAVIFFLLHSVFIPTAKKTTRDESGKISLKKFSIRESQNSFVITEKTSAGLEEILSKNTTQIQPCLLVVGEINNPKQIVVYFDSINYVINIIIKAIEICFSIFHVFNIEYPIECGNFWLFI
;
A
#
# COMPACT_ATOMS: atom_id res chain seq x y z
N MET A 1 23.04 -8.62 20.54
CA MET A 1 21.73 -7.97 20.36
C MET A 1 21.98 -6.63 19.67
N LEU A 2 22.09 -6.63 18.34
CA LEU A 2 22.38 -5.42 17.53
C LEU A 2 21.05 -4.73 17.20
N LYS A 3 20.61 -3.78 18.03
CA LYS A 3 19.62 -2.79 17.58
C LYS A 3 20.34 -1.79 16.67
N THR A 4 20.39 -2.08 15.38
CA THR A 4 20.90 -1.15 14.38
C THR A 4 19.97 0.06 14.29
N PRO A 5 20.49 1.31 14.36
CA PRO A 5 19.68 2.52 14.32
C PRO A 5 18.83 2.62 13.03
N HIS A 6 19.33 2.10 11.91
CA HIS A 6 18.61 2.05 10.63
C HIS A 6 17.33 1.21 10.66
N LEU A 7 17.29 0.09 11.40
CA LEU A 7 16.06 -0.70 11.54
C LEU A 7 14.98 0.11 12.27
N THR A 8 15.40 0.90 13.27
CA THR A 8 14.49 1.77 14.02
C THR A 8 13.94 2.89 13.14
N GLU A 9 14.76 3.47 12.28
CA GLU A 9 14.35 4.52 11.34
C GLU A 9 13.42 3.98 10.24
N ASN A 10 13.69 2.79 9.72
CA ASN A 10 12.83 2.13 8.74
C ASN A 10 11.42 1.85 9.31
N CYS A 11 11.34 1.33 10.54
CA CYS A 11 10.07 1.14 11.24
C CYS A 11 9.34 2.46 11.46
N LYS A 12 10.04 3.50 11.94
CA LYS A 12 9.46 4.84 12.17
C LYS A 12 8.88 5.40 10.88
N ASN A 13 9.63 5.36 9.79
CA ASN A 13 9.21 5.88 8.50
C ASN A 13 8.02 5.09 7.96
N ALA A 14 8.02 3.76 8.05
CA ALA A 14 6.88 2.94 7.64
C ALA A 14 5.59 3.30 8.40
N VAL A 15 5.68 3.49 9.72
CA VAL A 15 4.55 3.95 10.53
C VAL A 15 4.11 5.36 10.15
N ILE A 16 5.05 6.29 9.92
CA ILE A 16 4.73 7.66 9.49
C ILE A 16 3.94 7.63 8.17
N PHE A 17 4.45 6.95 7.13
CA PHE A 17 3.75 6.85 5.85
C PHE A 17 2.37 6.20 5.99
N PHE A 18 2.25 5.16 6.80
CA PHE A 18 0.96 4.52 7.08
C PHE A 18 -0.04 5.45 7.80
N LEU A 19 0.46 6.31 8.70
CA LEU A 19 -0.37 7.27 9.43
C LEU A 19 -0.72 8.51 8.60
N LEU A 20 0.08 8.86 7.57
CA LEU A 20 -0.21 9.97 6.67
C LEU A 20 -1.55 9.82 5.96
N HIS A 21 -2.08 8.61 5.79
CA HIS A 21 -3.45 8.39 5.30
C HIS A 21 -4.55 8.97 6.19
N SER A 22 -4.24 9.30 7.45
CA SER A 22 -5.14 10.01 8.36
C SER A 22 -5.12 11.52 8.15
N VAL A 23 -4.04 12.04 7.53
CA VAL A 23 -3.89 13.45 7.15
C VAL A 23 -4.45 13.65 5.74
N PHE A 24 -4.06 12.78 4.80
CA PHE A 24 -4.51 12.77 3.40
C PHE A 24 -5.70 11.83 3.24
N ILE A 25 -6.81 12.22 3.86
CA ILE A 25 -8.04 11.42 3.90
C ILE A 25 -8.56 11.19 2.47
N PRO A 26 -8.98 9.98 2.10
CA PRO A 26 -9.60 9.72 0.81
C PRO A 26 -10.85 10.56 0.61
N THR A 27 -10.90 11.33 -0.47
CA THR A 27 -12.07 12.14 -0.84
C THR A 27 -12.91 11.50 -1.94
N ALA A 28 -12.33 10.53 -2.66
CA ALA A 28 -13.02 9.74 -3.67
C ALA A 28 -14.16 8.89 -3.05
N LYS A 29 -15.14 8.56 -3.89
CA LYS A 29 -16.31 7.76 -3.50
C LYS A 29 -16.39 6.53 -4.38
N LYS A 30 -16.73 5.40 -3.77
CA LYS A 30 -17.12 4.18 -4.48
C LYS A 30 -18.62 4.07 -4.61
N THR A 31 -19.06 3.51 -5.72
CA THR A 31 -20.45 3.16 -5.95
C THR A 31 -20.73 1.80 -5.30
N THR A 32 -21.74 1.74 -4.44
CA THR A 32 -22.20 0.51 -3.80
C THR A 32 -23.65 0.24 -4.18
N ARG A 33 -23.98 -1.02 -4.43
CA ARG A 33 -25.36 -1.47 -4.70
C ARG A 33 -25.78 -2.36 -3.54
N ASP A 34 -26.93 -2.06 -2.94
CA ASP A 34 -27.50 -2.90 -1.88
C ASP A 34 -28.26 -4.11 -2.46
N GLU A 35 -28.72 -5.00 -1.57
CA GLU A 35 -29.51 -6.19 -1.93
C GLU A 35 -30.83 -5.84 -2.65
N SER A 36 -31.35 -4.62 -2.45
CA SER A 36 -32.53 -4.10 -3.14
C SER A 36 -32.23 -3.48 -4.51
N GLY A 37 -30.96 -3.47 -4.93
CA GLY A 37 -30.51 -2.91 -6.20
C GLY A 37 -30.29 -1.39 -6.18
N LYS A 38 -30.50 -0.71 -5.05
CA LYS A 38 -30.34 0.74 -4.94
C LYS A 38 -28.86 1.11 -4.90
N ILE A 39 -28.51 2.10 -5.71
CA ILE A 39 -27.15 2.61 -5.87
C ILE A 39 -26.91 3.73 -4.83
N SER A 40 -25.79 3.66 -4.14
CA SER A 40 -25.32 4.65 -3.17
C SER A 40 -23.85 4.98 -3.40
N LEU A 41 -23.45 6.20 -3.04
CA LEU A 41 -22.05 6.63 -3.08
C LEU A 41 -21.47 6.62 -1.67
N LYS A 42 -20.48 5.76 -1.43
CA LYS A 42 -19.80 5.64 -0.14
C LYS A 42 -18.38 6.19 -0.25
N LYS A 43 -17.96 7.03 0.70
CA LYS A 43 -16.56 7.47 0.80
C LYS A 43 -15.66 6.30 1.18
N PHE A 44 -14.44 6.27 0.64
CA PHE A 44 -13.42 5.36 1.14
C PHE A 44 -13.02 5.74 2.57
N SER A 45 -12.79 4.73 3.39
CA SER A 45 -12.25 4.87 4.74
C SER A 45 -10.72 5.03 4.71
N ILE A 46 -10.16 5.56 5.79
CA ILE A 46 -8.69 5.60 5.99
C ILE A 46 -8.09 4.19 5.86
N ARG A 47 -8.80 3.17 6.37
CA ARG A 47 -8.33 1.78 6.29
C ARG A 47 -8.29 1.25 4.86
N GLU A 48 -9.27 1.61 4.03
CA GLU A 48 -9.24 1.25 2.60
C GLU A 48 -8.07 1.93 1.88
N SER A 49 -7.78 3.20 2.21
CA SER A 49 -6.58 3.89 1.75
C SER A 49 -5.30 3.14 2.11
N GLN A 50 -5.15 2.79 3.38
CA GLN A 50 -3.99 2.07 3.90
C GLN A 50 -3.81 0.70 3.22
N ASN A 51 -4.91 -0.05 3.05
CA ASN A 51 -4.88 -1.37 2.41
C ASN A 51 -4.54 -1.29 0.90
N SER A 52 -4.88 -0.19 0.23
CA SER A 52 -4.50 0.04 -1.18
C SER A 52 -3.03 0.49 -1.34
N PHE A 53 -2.45 1.09 -0.30
CA PHE A 53 -1.06 1.54 -0.29
C PHE A 53 -0.08 0.41 0.05
N VAL A 54 -0.41 -0.38 1.08
CA VAL A 54 0.44 -1.46 1.56
C VAL A 54 -0.35 -2.71 1.92
N ILE A 55 0.11 -3.85 1.43
CA ILE A 55 -0.37 -5.18 1.82
C ILE A 55 0.61 -5.77 2.82
N THR A 56 0.12 -6.14 4.00
CA THR A 56 0.94 -6.72 5.06
C THR A 56 0.51 -8.16 5.33
N GLU A 57 1.47 -9.08 5.39
CA GLU A 57 1.23 -10.46 5.86
C GLU A 57 2.44 -10.93 6.67
N LYS A 58 2.24 -11.81 7.66
CA LYS A 58 3.31 -12.33 8.52
C LYS A 58 4.39 -13.12 7.78
N THR A 59 4.06 -13.69 6.62
CA THR A 59 4.88 -14.62 5.84
C THR A 59 4.85 -14.30 4.35
N SER A 60 5.94 -14.62 3.64
CA SER A 60 6.00 -14.45 2.18
C SER A 60 4.98 -15.36 1.46
N ALA A 61 4.75 -16.59 1.94
CA ALA A 61 3.75 -17.50 1.39
C ALA A 61 2.32 -16.94 1.53
N GLY A 62 2.00 -16.31 2.66
CA GLY A 62 0.71 -15.65 2.86
C GLY A 62 0.51 -14.44 1.93
N LEU A 63 1.57 -13.68 1.65
CA LEU A 63 1.51 -12.61 0.63
C LEU A 63 1.21 -13.18 -0.76
N GLU A 64 1.87 -14.26 -1.17
CA GLU A 64 1.60 -14.91 -2.47
C GLU A 64 0.17 -15.44 -2.56
N GLU A 65 -0.37 -15.97 -1.47
CA GLU A 65 -1.78 -16.38 -1.41
C GLU A 65 -2.73 -15.19 -1.56
N ILE A 66 -2.44 -14.05 -0.94
CA ILE A 66 -3.22 -12.82 -1.12
C ILE A 66 -3.15 -12.33 -2.56
N LEU A 67 -1.96 -12.31 -3.17
CA LEU A 67 -1.77 -11.87 -4.55
C LEU A 67 -2.47 -12.78 -5.55
N SER A 68 -2.41 -14.10 -5.36
CA SER A 68 -3.06 -15.09 -6.24
C SER A 68 -4.59 -15.04 -6.17
N LYS A 69 -5.17 -14.65 -5.03
CA LYS A 69 -6.63 -14.49 -4.87
C LYS A 69 -7.16 -13.20 -5.50
N ASN A 70 -6.29 -12.21 -5.71
CA ASN A 70 -6.67 -10.97 -6.37
C ASN A 70 -6.70 -11.20 -7.89
N THR A 71 -7.90 -11.35 -8.43
CA THR A 71 -8.13 -11.54 -9.87
C THR A 71 -8.12 -10.24 -10.66
N THR A 72 -8.08 -9.09 -9.98
CA THR A 72 -7.99 -7.77 -10.59
C THR A 72 -6.54 -7.32 -10.71
N GLN A 73 -6.25 -6.51 -11.72
CA GLN A 73 -4.94 -5.90 -11.90
C GLN A 73 -4.61 -5.04 -10.67
N ILE A 74 -3.72 -5.56 -9.82
CA ILE A 74 -3.23 -4.84 -8.66
C ILE A 74 -2.33 -3.72 -9.16
N GLN A 75 -2.68 -2.49 -8.84
CA GLN A 75 -1.83 -1.34 -9.12
C GLN A 75 -0.51 -1.43 -8.33
N PRO A 76 0.55 -0.72 -8.75
CA PRO A 76 1.80 -0.68 -8.00
C PRO A 76 1.55 -0.42 -6.52
N CYS A 77 2.05 -1.30 -5.66
CA CYS A 77 1.84 -1.19 -4.22
C CYS A 77 3.04 -1.74 -3.44
N LEU A 78 3.07 -1.41 -2.15
CA LEU A 78 4.05 -1.98 -1.23
C LEU A 78 3.55 -3.30 -0.67
N LEU A 79 4.43 -4.28 -0.57
CA LEU A 79 4.20 -5.47 0.22
C LEU A 79 5.17 -5.48 1.41
N VAL A 80 4.65 -5.83 2.58
CA VAL A 80 5.44 -5.98 3.79
C VAL A 80 5.25 -7.37 4.36
N VAL A 81 6.36 -8.10 4.50
CA VAL A 81 6.37 -9.31 5.32
C VAL A 81 6.58 -8.89 6.78
N GLY A 82 5.68 -9.27 7.66
CA GLY A 82 5.61 -8.83 9.06
C GLY A 82 4.50 -7.80 9.27
N GLU A 83 4.77 -6.84 10.15
CA GLU A 83 3.82 -5.79 10.51
C GLU A 83 4.40 -4.42 10.12
N ILE A 84 3.56 -3.41 9.90
CA ILE A 84 4.04 -2.10 9.44
C ILE A 84 4.98 -1.40 10.44
N ASN A 85 4.79 -1.65 11.74
CA ASN A 85 5.62 -1.18 12.84
C ASN A 85 6.88 -2.04 13.08
N ASN A 86 6.95 -3.20 12.43
CA ASN A 86 8.07 -4.13 12.51
C ASN A 86 8.23 -4.91 11.19
N PRO A 87 8.54 -4.22 10.07
CA PRO A 87 8.67 -4.85 8.77
C PRO A 87 9.91 -5.73 8.74
N LYS A 88 9.73 -7.01 8.41
CA LYS A 88 10.84 -7.96 8.20
C LYS A 88 11.39 -7.90 6.79
N GLN A 89 10.51 -7.65 5.82
CA GLN A 89 10.85 -7.49 4.41
C GLN A 89 9.95 -6.43 3.79
N ILE A 90 10.51 -5.60 2.93
CA ILE A 90 9.77 -4.58 2.18
C ILE A 90 10.01 -4.81 0.69
N VAL A 91 8.91 -4.95 -0.04
CA VAL A 91 8.88 -5.31 -1.45
C VAL A 91 8.00 -4.30 -2.19
N VAL A 92 8.40 -3.93 -3.39
CA VAL A 92 7.51 -3.23 -4.34
C VAL A 92 6.94 -4.28 -5.27
N TYR A 93 5.62 -4.33 -5.39
CA TYR A 93 4.92 -5.21 -6.32
C TYR A 93 4.50 -4.42 -7.55
N PHE A 94 4.89 -4.90 -8.73
CA PHE A 94 4.45 -4.35 -10.00
C PHE A 94 4.49 -5.44 -11.07
N ASP A 95 3.43 -5.52 -11.87
CA ASP A 95 3.31 -6.43 -13.02
C ASP A 95 3.67 -7.89 -12.70
N SER A 96 3.12 -8.42 -11.59
CA SER A 96 3.41 -9.77 -11.08
C SER A 96 4.87 -10.03 -10.67
N ILE A 97 5.68 -8.97 -10.52
CA ILE A 97 7.07 -9.06 -10.09
C ILE A 97 7.22 -8.44 -8.69
N ASN A 98 7.98 -9.13 -7.85
CA ASN A 98 8.34 -8.73 -6.49
C ASN A 98 9.76 -8.16 -6.45
N TYR A 99 9.90 -6.85 -6.23
CA TYR A 99 11.19 -6.17 -6.10
C TYR A 99 11.56 -5.95 -4.63
N VAL A 100 12.53 -6.72 -4.12
CA VAL A 100 12.96 -6.63 -2.71
C VAL A 100 13.87 -5.42 -2.50
N ILE A 101 13.43 -4.44 -1.71
CA ILE A 101 14.18 -3.19 -1.46
C ILE A 101 14.65 -3.08 0.00
N ASN A 102 13.83 -3.53 0.95
CA ASN A 102 14.08 -3.50 2.41
C ASN A 102 14.35 -2.11 3.04
N ILE A 103 14.20 -1.01 2.29
CA ILE A 103 14.25 0.37 2.77
C ILE A 103 12.95 1.05 2.36
N ILE A 104 12.12 1.47 3.32
CA ILE A 104 10.75 1.93 3.05
C ILE A 104 10.70 3.19 2.18
N ILE A 105 11.58 4.16 2.44
CA ILE A 105 11.64 5.40 1.64
C ILE A 105 11.99 5.04 0.19
N LYS A 106 12.97 4.17 -0.02
CA LYS A 106 13.36 3.71 -1.37
C LYS A 106 12.25 2.91 -2.04
N ALA A 107 11.53 2.08 -1.29
CA ALA A 107 10.40 1.34 -1.83
C ALA A 107 9.27 2.30 -2.31
N ILE A 108 8.98 3.35 -1.54
CA ILE A 108 8.01 4.38 -1.92
C ILE A 108 8.49 5.16 -3.15
N GLU A 109 9.75 5.62 -3.17
CA GLU A 109 10.34 6.32 -4.32
C GLU A 109 10.25 5.47 -5.61
N ILE A 110 10.55 4.18 -5.52
CA ILE A 110 10.45 3.26 -6.66
C ILE A 110 8.99 3.06 -7.08
N CYS A 111 8.08 2.84 -6.13
CA CYS A 111 6.65 2.68 -6.41
C CYS A 111 6.07 3.95 -7.09
N PHE A 112 6.41 5.13 -6.57
CA PHE A 112 6.09 6.42 -7.16
C PHE A 112 6.66 6.55 -8.58
N SER A 113 7.92 6.18 -8.78
CA SER A 113 8.56 6.21 -10.10
C SER A 113 7.85 5.29 -11.10
N ILE A 114 7.38 4.12 -10.67
CA ILE A 114 6.62 3.20 -11.52
C ILE A 114 5.31 3.86 -12.00
N PHE A 115 4.57 4.55 -11.14
CA PHE A 115 3.37 5.27 -11.57
C PHE A 115 3.66 6.28 -12.69
N HIS A 116 4.76 7.02 -12.59
CA HIS A 116 5.13 8.04 -13.57
C HIS A 116 5.68 7.45 -14.87
N VAL A 117 6.63 6.51 -14.76
CA VAL A 117 7.30 5.91 -15.92
C VAL A 117 6.31 5.17 -16.80
N PHE A 118 5.34 4.49 -16.20
CA PHE A 118 4.33 3.71 -16.92
C PHE A 118 3.00 4.45 -17.12
N ASN A 119 2.91 5.72 -16.70
CA ASN A 119 1.70 6.55 -16.78
C ASN A 119 0.45 5.83 -16.20
N ILE A 120 0.60 5.26 -15.02
CA ILE A 120 -0.44 4.50 -14.31
C ILE A 120 -1.20 5.45 -13.39
N GLU A 121 -2.53 5.35 -13.39
CA GLU A 121 -3.36 6.08 -12.42
C GLU A 121 -3.12 5.58 -10.99
N TYR A 122 -3.08 6.49 -10.02
CA TYR A 122 -2.99 6.13 -8.61
C TYR A 122 -4.24 5.37 -8.13
N PRO A 123 -4.12 4.55 -7.06
CA PRO A 123 -5.27 3.88 -6.48
C PRO A 123 -6.23 4.92 -5.94
N ILE A 124 -7.51 4.83 -6.34
CA ILE A 124 -8.53 5.83 -5.99
C ILE A 124 -8.72 5.95 -4.47
N GLU A 125 -8.41 4.88 -3.72
CA GLU A 125 -8.47 4.82 -2.27
C GLU A 125 -7.34 5.60 -1.60
N CYS A 126 -6.16 5.71 -2.22
CA CYS A 126 -5.00 6.44 -1.68
C CYS A 126 -4.43 7.52 -2.61
N GLY A 127 -5.21 7.96 -3.60
CA GLY A 127 -4.75 8.97 -4.57
C GLY A 127 -4.27 10.26 -3.91
N ASN A 128 -4.93 10.72 -2.84
CA ASN A 128 -4.50 11.93 -2.12
C ASN A 128 -3.14 11.77 -1.43
N PHE A 129 -2.79 10.56 -1.00
CA PHE A 129 -1.45 10.27 -0.47
C PHE A 129 -0.41 10.36 -1.59
N TRP A 130 -0.66 9.71 -2.72
CA TRP A 130 0.28 9.73 -3.86
C TRP A 130 0.42 11.09 -4.55
N LEU A 131 -0.61 11.94 -4.49
CA LEU A 131 -0.53 13.33 -4.96
C LEU A 131 0.32 14.22 -4.05
N PHE A 132 0.49 13.84 -2.78
CA PHE A 132 1.32 14.56 -1.83
C PHE A 132 2.80 14.17 -1.94
N ILE A 133 3.07 12.88 -2.15
CA ILE A 133 4.42 12.34 -2.40
C ILE A 133 4.99 12.97 -3.68
#